data_AF-A0AAD6NWP0-F1
#
_entry.id   AF-A0AAD6NWP0-F1
#
_cell.length_a   1.000
_cell.length_b   1.000
_cell.length_c   1.000
_cell.angle_alpha   90.00
_cell.angle_beta   90.00
_cell.angle_gamma   90.00
#
_symmetry.space_group_name_H-M   'P 1'
#
loop_
_entity.id
_entity.type
_entity.pdbx_description
1 polymer ?
#
loop_
_entity_poly.entity_id
_entity_poly.type
_entity_poly.pdbx_seq_one_letter_code
_entity_poly.pdbx_strand_id
1 'polypeptide(L)'
;MLFKIVLLVHILSSLAIAASQDLNFIYSGFRSTNLSLDGLAELTSNGLLRLTNEIMQQTGHAFYPNPVTFKNSIDGSAFSFSSTFVFAIRPEYATLGGHGMAFVIAPTRGLPGSLPSQHLGLFNESNNGNQTNHVVAVELDTRRNIEFNDLDGNHVGIDINGLDSVRYASAGYYSQLNGKLTNLTLISGQRMQVWIEYGGMEKQLNVTIAPIDVDKPSRPLLSLSRDLSPYLNSSMYIGFSSSTGSIYSSHYVLGWSFKMNGLAEALDISRLPKLPRLGPKKTSKFLTIGLPVLCLSLVFVAVSSVSYGIRRRRKFAEVLEDWELDFGPQRFKYKDLYIATKGFGDKELLGSGGFGRVYKDPQTTHVVGTLGYLAPEYARTGKATTSTDVFAFGAFLLEVASGRRPIQPAEDVILVDWVFARWLGGEILEARDPNLGTEYVAEEMELVLQLGLMCSQSEPAGRPSMRQVVQFLEGDTPLPDISLLRLPASNLPFSRFDDFALSSMGKSFSHTSVAESLLSGGR
;
A
#
# COMPACT_ATOMS: atom_id res chain seq x y z
N MET A 1 -60.47 -45.97 41.33
CA MET A 1 -59.33 -45.12 40.93
C MET A 1 -58.03 -45.89 40.78
N LEU A 2 -57.63 -46.71 41.77
CA LEU A 2 -56.37 -47.45 41.76
C LEU A 2 -56.16 -48.34 40.52
N PHE A 3 -57.17 -49.09 40.10
CA PHE A 3 -57.09 -49.95 38.89
C PHE A 3 -56.85 -49.16 37.60
N LYS A 4 -57.43 -47.96 37.47
CA LYS A 4 -57.21 -47.08 36.30
C LYS A 4 -55.78 -46.51 36.30
N ILE A 5 -55.21 -46.24 37.48
CA ILE A 5 -53.83 -45.78 37.62
C ILE A 5 -52.85 -46.91 37.29
N VAL A 6 -53.08 -48.12 37.79
CA VAL A 6 -52.24 -49.30 37.48
C VAL A 6 -52.29 -49.62 35.98
N LEU A 7 -53.48 -49.61 35.37
CA LEU A 7 -53.64 -49.83 33.94
C LEU A 7 -52.95 -48.72 33.12
N LEU A 8 -53.08 -47.45 33.52
CA LEU A 8 -52.41 -46.33 32.86
C LEU A 8 -50.88 -46.44 32.98
N VAL A 9 -50.36 -46.83 34.15
CA VAL A 9 -48.92 -47.04 34.36
C VAL A 9 -48.41 -48.21 33.50
N HIS A 10 -49.17 -49.31 33.39
CA HIS A 10 -48.82 -50.42 32.50
C HIS A 10 -48.87 -50.04 31.01
N ILE A 11 -49.86 -49.24 30.60
CA ILE A 11 -49.95 -48.74 29.22
C ILE A 11 -48.78 -47.79 28.92
N LEU A 12 -48.46 -46.88 29.84
CA LEU A 12 -47.32 -45.96 29.69
C LEU A 12 -45.97 -46.71 29.67
N SER A 13 -45.80 -47.72 30.52
CA SER A 13 -44.57 -48.52 30.54
C SER A 13 -44.42 -49.38 29.28
N SER A 14 -45.51 -49.96 28.77
CA SER A 14 -45.48 -50.74 27.52
C SER A 14 -45.24 -49.85 26.29
N LEU A 15 -45.84 -48.65 26.23
CA LEU A 15 -45.56 -47.66 25.19
C LEU A 15 -44.09 -47.18 25.22
N ALA A 16 -43.52 -46.97 26.41
CA ALA A 16 -42.11 -46.60 26.55
C ALA A 16 -41.15 -47.71 26.08
N ILE A 17 -41.49 -48.98 26.34
CA ILE A 17 -40.71 -50.14 25.86
C ILE A 17 -40.79 -50.24 24.33
N ALA A 18 -41.99 -50.13 23.76
CA ALA A 18 -42.17 -50.18 22.30
C ALA A 18 -41.43 -49.03 21.58
N ALA A 19 -41.52 -47.80 22.10
CA ALA A 19 -40.81 -46.65 21.56
C ALA A 19 -39.28 -46.77 21.66
N SER A 20 -38.77 -47.53 22.64
CA SER A 20 -37.34 -47.78 22.81
C SER A 20 -36.80 -48.86 21.87
N GLN A 21 -37.62 -49.86 21.52
CA GLN A 21 -37.25 -50.92 20.57
C GLN A 21 -37.16 -50.43 19.11
N ASP A 22 -37.87 -49.34 18.79
CA ASP A 22 -37.84 -48.67 17.47
C ASP A 22 -36.95 -47.42 17.44
N LEU A 23 -36.06 -47.24 18.42
CA LEU A 23 -35.18 -46.07 18.45
C LEU A 23 -34.32 -45.98 17.18
N ASN A 24 -34.47 -44.87 16.46
CA ASN A 24 -33.73 -44.52 15.27
C ASN A 24 -33.47 -43.01 15.24
N PHE A 25 -32.26 -42.58 14.90
CA PHE A 25 -31.97 -41.19 14.58
C PHE A 25 -30.82 -41.03 13.59
N ILE A 26 -30.77 -39.84 12.99
CA ILE A 26 -29.69 -39.40 12.11
C ILE A 26 -29.35 -37.95 12.42
N TYR A 27 -28.08 -37.69 12.70
CA TYR A 27 -27.50 -36.36 12.83
C TYR A 27 -26.52 -36.12 11.68
N SER A 28 -26.94 -35.32 10.70
CA SER A 28 -26.07 -34.82 9.62
C SER A 28 -25.41 -33.51 10.05
N GLY A 29 -24.67 -33.55 11.15
CA GLY A 29 -24.23 -32.39 11.91
C GLY A 29 -25.13 -32.09 13.11
N PHE A 30 -24.69 -31.16 13.97
CA PHE A 30 -25.16 -31.01 15.35
C PHE A 30 -25.68 -29.60 15.70
N ARG A 31 -26.01 -28.72 14.73
CA ARG A 31 -26.38 -27.31 15.00
C ARG A 31 -27.61 -27.10 15.89
N SER A 32 -28.47 -28.10 16.00
CA SER A 32 -29.70 -28.03 16.80
C SER A 32 -30.05 -29.37 17.43
N THR A 33 -29.04 -30.19 17.70
CA THR A 33 -29.23 -31.50 18.33
C THR A 33 -29.24 -31.36 19.84
N ASN A 34 -30.18 -32.02 20.50
CA ASN A 34 -30.22 -32.10 21.95
C ASN A 34 -29.31 -33.23 22.43
N LEU A 35 -28.02 -32.97 22.60
CA LEU A 35 -27.07 -33.91 23.20
C LEU A 35 -26.76 -33.50 24.64
N SER A 36 -26.56 -34.49 25.50
CA SER A 36 -26.01 -34.28 26.84
C SER A 36 -24.50 -34.17 26.73
N LEU A 37 -23.95 -32.99 26.97
CA LEU A 37 -22.52 -32.73 26.89
C LEU A 37 -21.93 -32.61 28.30
N ASP A 38 -20.74 -33.17 28.50
CA ASP A 38 -19.96 -33.07 29.73
C ASP A 38 -18.46 -32.90 29.40
N GLY A 39 -17.70 -32.35 30.35
CA GLY A 39 -16.29 -32.02 30.16
C GLY A 39 -16.08 -30.96 29.06
N LEU A 40 -15.13 -31.22 28.16
CA LEU A 40 -14.78 -30.34 27.04
C LEU A 40 -15.73 -30.43 25.83
N ALA A 41 -16.68 -31.35 25.85
CA ALA A 41 -17.53 -31.57 24.69
C ALA A 41 -18.40 -30.35 24.39
N GLU A 42 -18.37 -29.89 23.14
CA GLU A 42 -19.14 -28.74 22.69
C GLU A 42 -19.70 -28.92 21.27
N LEU A 43 -20.73 -28.15 20.95
CA LEU A 43 -21.26 -28.01 19.60
C LEU A 43 -20.72 -26.72 18.99
N THR A 44 -19.97 -26.85 17.89
CA THR A 44 -19.42 -25.68 17.21
C THR A 44 -20.51 -24.96 16.42
N SER A 45 -20.30 -23.67 16.16
CA SER A 45 -21.25 -22.85 15.37
C SER A 45 -21.51 -23.37 13.95
N ASN A 46 -20.54 -24.09 13.37
CA ASN A 46 -20.70 -24.72 12.06
C ASN A 46 -21.38 -26.10 12.11
N GLY A 47 -21.66 -26.66 13.30
CA GLY A 47 -22.40 -27.89 13.50
C GLY A 47 -21.57 -29.16 13.71
N LEU A 48 -20.31 -29.03 14.13
CA LEU A 48 -19.49 -30.18 14.56
C LEU A 48 -19.77 -30.47 16.02
N LEU A 49 -19.72 -31.75 16.38
CA LEU A 49 -19.53 -32.16 17.77
C LEU A 49 -18.03 -32.27 18.00
N ARG A 50 -17.48 -31.40 18.85
CA ARG A 50 -16.06 -31.44 19.26
C ARG A 50 -16.00 -32.02 20.66
N LEU A 51 -15.45 -33.23 20.80
CA LEU A 51 -15.35 -33.91 22.10
C LEU A 51 -14.24 -33.33 22.96
N THR A 52 -13.11 -32.97 22.35
CA THR A 52 -11.97 -32.35 23.05
C THR A 52 -11.35 -31.25 22.21
N ASN A 53 -10.53 -30.42 22.86
CA ASN A 53 -9.78 -29.32 22.27
C ASN A 53 -8.31 -29.37 22.70
N GLU A 54 -7.61 -28.24 22.68
CA GLU A 54 -6.17 -28.13 22.98
C GLU A 54 -5.87 -27.98 24.49
N ILE A 55 -6.86 -28.19 25.36
CA ILE A 55 -6.68 -28.14 26.82
C ILE A 55 -6.15 -29.51 27.30
N MET A 56 -5.10 -29.49 28.13
CA MET A 56 -4.41 -30.68 28.63
C MET A 56 -5.19 -31.38 29.75
N GLN A 57 -5.10 -32.72 29.80
CA GLN A 57 -5.62 -33.58 30.87
C GLN A 57 -7.10 -33.33 31.21
N GLN A 58 -7.93 -33.33 30.18
CA GLN A 58 -9.38 -33.19 30.34
C GLN A 58 -10.11 -34.32 29.59
N THR A 59 -11.34 -34.56 30.00
CA THR A 59 -12.26 -35.48 29.32
C THR A 59 -13.32 -34.68 28.58
N GLY A 60 -13.97 -35.32 27.62
CA GLY A 60 -15.16 -34.77 27.00
C GLY A 60 -16.09 -35.88 26.54
N HIS A 61 -17.37 -35.70 26.85
CA HIS A 61 -18.40 -36.69 26.62
C HIS A 61 -19.62 -36.08 25.97
N ALA A 62 -20.20 -36.82 25.04
CA ALA A 62 -21.43 -36.42 24.38
C ALA A 62 -22.36 -37.62 24.23
N PHE A 63 -23.50 -37.57 24.93
CA PHE A 63 -24.45 -38.67 25.00
C PHE A 63 -25.79 -38.29 24.38
N TYR A 64 -26.43 -39.28 23.74
CA TYR A 64 -27.85 -39.20 23.44
C TYR A 64 -28.63 -38.99 24.76
N PRO A 65 -29.59 -38.06 24.82
CA PRO A 65 -30.10 -37.54 26.09
C PRO A 65 -30.96 -38.56 26.84
N ASN A 66 -31.64 -39.45 26.12
CA ASN A 66 -32.54 -40.44 26.69
C ASN A 66 -31.86 -41.83 26.73
N PRO A 67 -32.12 -42.65 27.74
CA PRO A 67 -31.58 -43.99 27.77
C PRO A 67 -32.27 -44.90 26.73
N VAL A 68 -31.54 -45.91 26.29
CA VAL A 68 -31.90 -46.88 25.25
C VAL A 68 -32.06 -48.25 25.89
N THR A 69 -33.13 -48.97 25.52
CA THR A 69 -33.40 -50.32 26.04
C THR A 69 -32.60 -51.34 25.23
N PHE A 70 -31.62 -51.99 25.86
CA PHE A 70 -30.73 -52.95 25.21
C PHE A 70 -31.09 -54.40 25.45
N LYS A 71 -31.95 -54.71 26.42
CA LYS A 71 -32.33 -56.09 26.74
C LYS A 71 -33.79 -56.37 26.54
N ASN A 72 -34.07 -57.57 26.07
CA ASN A 72 -35.40 -58.16 26.12
C ASN A 72 -35.77 -58.46 27.57
N SER A 73 -36.91 -57.93 28.01
CA SER A 73 -37.40 -58.09 29.38
C SER A 73 -37.85 -59.53 29.71
N ILE A 74 -38.08 -60.37 28.69
CA ILE A 74 -38.59 -61.73 28.85
C ILE A 74 -37.44 -62.71 29.12
N ASP A 75 -36.39 -62.69 28.29
CA ASP A 75 -35.30 -63.67 28.33
C ASP A 75 -33.94 -63.06 28.72
N GLY A 76 -33.87 -61.74 28.91
CA GLY A 76 -32.64 -61.04 29.27
C GLY A 76 -31.60 -60.95 28.16
N SER A 77 -31.93 -61.37 26.93
CA SER A 77 -31.04 -61.31 25.78
C SER A 77 -30.83 -59.87 25.28
N ALA A 78 -29.63 -59.56 24.80
CA ALA A 78 -29.32 -58.29 24.19
C ALA A 78 -29.97 -58.16 22.79
N PHE A 79 -30.63 -57.04 22.54
CA PHE A 79 -31.15 -56.68 21.21
C PHE A 79 -30.03 -56.42 20.21
N SER A 80 -30.35 -56.60 18.92
CA SER A 80 -29.47 -56.14 17.85
C SER A 80 -29.44 -54.62 17.81
N PHE A 81 -28.30 -54.03 17.43
CA PHE A 81 -28.19 -52.60 17.19
C PHE A 81 -27.15 -52.30 16.13
N SER A 82 -27.23 -51.12 15.56
CA SER A 82 -26.18 -50.60 14.70
C SER A 82 -25.99 -49.10 14.88
N SER A 83 -24.76 -48.66 14.68
CA SER A 83 -24.33 -47.28 14.79
C SER A 83 -23.36 -46.98 13.66
N THR A 84 -23.47 -45.81 13.04
CA THR A 84 -22.44 -45.31 12.13
C THR A 84 -22.18 -43.84 12.38
N PHE A 85 -20.91 -43.45 12.36
CA PHE A 85 -20.52 -42.07 12.58
C PHE A 85 -19.29 -41.71 11.76
N VAL A 86 -19.22 -40.44 11.37
CA VAL A 86 -18.06 -39.86 10.69
C VAL A 86 -17.27 -39.06 11.72
N PHE A 87 -15.98 -39.33 11.81
CA PHE A 87 -15.08 -38.67 12.74
C PHE A 87 -13.83 -38.11 12.04
N ALA A 88 -13.11 -37.26 12.75
CA ALA A 88 -11.74 -36.88 12.42
C ALA A 88 -10.97 -36.55 13.70
N ILE A 89 -9.74 -37.05 13.81
CA ILE A 89 -8.83 -36.74 14.91
C ILE A 89 -7.75 -35.81 14.39
N ARG A 90 -7.60 -34.66 15.04
CA ARG A 90 -6.68 -33.60 14.62
C ARG A 90 -5.69 -33.28 15.72
N PRO A 91 -4.46 -33.80 15.61
CA PRO A 91 -3.42 -33.44 16.56
C PRO A 91 -2.93 -32.02 16.30
N GLU A 92 -2.45 -31.36 17.34
CA GLU A 92 -1.74 -30.08 17.18
C GLU A 92 -0.42 -30.29 16.44
N TYR A 93 0.28 -31.37 16.76
CA TYR A 93 1.54 -31.76 16.14
C TYR A 93 1.30 -32.93 15.19
N ALA A 94 1.67 -32.78 13.92
CA ALA A 94 1.33 -33.72 12.84
C ALA A 94 1.71 -35.19 13.11
N THR A 95 2.73 -35.45 13.94
CA THR A 95 3.23 -36.80 14.26
C THR A 95 2.94 -37.23 15.70
N LEU A 96 2.30 -36.38 16.50
CA LEU A 96 2.08 -36.61 17.92
C LEU A 96 0.64 -36.22 18.27
N GLY A 97 -0.26 -37.21 18.33
CA GLY A 97 -1.63 -37.06 18.82
C GLY A 97 -1.86 -37.82 20.12
N GLY A 98 -3.03 -37.69 20.73
CA GLY A 98 -3.39 -38.46 21.91
C GLY A 98 -4.65 -37.94 22.62
N HIS A 99 -5.40 -38.76 23.35
CA HIS A 99 -5.22 -40.21 23.48
C HIS A 99 -6.14 -41.01 22.55
N GLY A 100 -7.33 -40.50 22.26
CA GLY A 100 -8.23 -41.13 21.31
C GLY A 100 -9.67 -40.76 21.61
N MET A 101 -10.59 -41.53 21.03
CA MET A 101 -12.02 -41.41 21.30
C MET A 101 -12.69 -42.78 21.22
N ALA A 102 -13.85 -42.92 21.84
CA ALA A 102 -14.63 -44.15 21.79
C ALA A 102 -16.11 -43.87 21.58
N PHE A 103 -16.77 -44.71 20.80
CA PHE A 103 -18.22 -44.89 20.89
C PHE A 103 -18.50 -45.76 22.11
N VAL A 104 -19.42 -45.35 22.98
CA VAL A 104 -19.63 -46.00 24.29
C VAL A 104 -21.10 -46.27 24.56
N ILE A 105 -21.36 -47.45 25.12
CA ILE A 105 -22.62 -47.85 25.75
C ILE A 105 -22.34 -47.99 27.25
N ALA A 106 -23.00 -47.17 28.09
CA ALA A 106 -22.71 -47.10 29.53
C ALA A 106 -23.97 -46.88 30.39
N PRO A 107 -23.94 -47.24 31.69
CA PRO A 107 -25.10 -47.08 32.58
C PRO A 107 -25.44 -45.62 32.90
N THR A 108 -24.44 -44.74 32.83
CA THR A 108 -24.56 -43.31 33.17
C THR A 108 -23.92 -42.43 32.09
N ARG A 109 -24.48 -41.22 31.91
CA ARG A 109 -23.89 -40.18 31.05
C ARG A 109 -22.72 -39.52 31.76
N GLY A 110 -21.78 -38.97 30.99
CA GLY A 110 -20.63 -38.21 31.51
C GLY A 110 -19.57 -39.04 32.25
N LEU A 111 -19.83 -40.31 32.54
CA LEU A 111 -18.87 -41.26 33.13
C LEU A 111 -18.11 -40.64 34.32
N PRO A 112 -18.82 -40.28 35.41
CA PRO A 112 -18.25 -39.51 36.50
C PRO A 112 -17.08 -40.24 37.17
N GLY A 113 -16.00 -39.51 37.42
CA GLY A 113 -14.78 -40.06 38.00
C GLY A 113 -13.89 -40.81 37.00
N SER A 114 -14.20 -40.79 35.71
CA SER A 114 -13.27 -41.21 34.66
C SER A 114 -12.06 -40.28 34.59
N LEU A 115 -10.91 -40.82 34.20
CA LEU A 115 -9.67 -40.09 34.07
C LEU A 115 -9.41 -39.66 32.62
N PRO A 116 -8.66 -38.56 32.41
CA PRO A 116 -8.20 -38.17 31.08
C PRO A 116 -7.02 -39.04 30.63
N SER A 117 -6.30 -38.57 29.61
CA SER A 117 -5.13 -39.26 29.07
C SER A 117 -5.46 -40.67 28.58
N GLN A 118 -4.65 -41.68 28.93
CA GLN A 118 -4.77 -43.05 28.46
C GLN A 118 -6.11 -43.73 28.80
N HIS A 119 -6.91 -43.16 29.70
CA HIS A 119 -8.18 -43.77 30.09
C HIS A 119 -9.37 -43.44 29.17
N LEU A 120 -9.15 -42.64 28.11
CA LEU A 120 -10.15 -42.22 27.12
C LEU A 120 -11.41 -41.54 27.70
N GLY A 121 -11.38 -41.12 28.97
CA GLY A 121 -12.56 -40.67 29.69
C GLY A 121 -13.56 -41.80 29.99
N LEU A 122 -13.16 -43.07 29.91
CA LEU A 122 -14.02 -44.22 30.16
C LEU A 122 -13.91 -44.75 31.60
N PHE A 123 -12.67 -44.87 32.08
CA PHE A 123 -12.35 -45.57 33.33
C PHE A 123 -11.38 -44.74 34.18
N ASN A 124 -11.07 -45.26 35.37
CA ASN A 124 -10.02 -44.78 36.25
C ASN A 124 -9.22 -45.97 36.80
N GLU A 125 -8.16 -45.69 37.55
CA GLU A 125 -7.27 -46.71 38.12
C GLU A 125 -7.99 -47.76 38.97
N SER A 126 -9.09 -47.38 39.64
CA SER A 126 -9.82 -48.26 40.55
C SER A 126 -10.90 -49.11 39.89
N ASN A 127 -11.40 -48.70 38.72
CA ASN A 127 -12.48 -49.40 38.03
C ASN A 127 -12.08 -50.01 36.69
N ASN A 128 -10.90 -49.72 36.14
CA ASN A 128 -10.45 -50.33 34.89
C ASN A 128 -10.41 -51.87 35.00
N GLY A 129 -11.19 -52.56 34.17
CA GLY A 129 -11.33 -54.03 34.19
C GLY A 129 -12.36 -54.57 35.20
N ASN A 130 -13.06 -53.70 35.93
CA ASN A 130 -14.06 -54.14 36.90
C ASN A 130 -15.33 -54.66 36.19
N GLN A 131 -15.68 -55.93 36.46
CA GLN A 131 -16.82 -56.61 35.84
C GLN A 131 -18.19 -55.92 36.09
N THR A 132 -18.30 -55.11 37.15
CA THR A 132 -19.54 -54.39 37.49
C THR A 132 -19.69 -53.04 36.78
N ASN A 133 -18.76 -52.67 35.88
CA ASN A 133 -18.84 -51.39 35.15
C ASN A 133 -20.03 -51.34 34.20
N HIS A 134 -20.36 -52.46 33.57
CA HIS A 134 -21.34 -52.56 32.49
C HIS A 134 -21.07 -51.54 31.37
N VAL A 135 -19.83 -51.48 30.89
CA VAL A 135 -19.41 -50.58 29.81
C VAL A 135 -18.95 -51.42 28.61
N VAL A 136 -19.49 -51.11 27.44
CA VAL A 136 -19.02 -51.64 26.16
C VAL A 136 -18.63 -50.46 25.28
N ALA A 137 -17.41 -50.44 24.77
CA ALA A 137 -16.94 -49.36 23.91
C ALA A 137 -16.23 -49.88 22.67
N VAL A 138 -16.22 -49.06 21.63
CA VAL A 138 -15.37 -49.23 20.45
C VAL A 138 -14.44 -48.04 20.40
N GLU A 139 -13.18 -48.27 20.74
CA GLU A 139 -12.15 -47.25 20.81
C GLU A 139 -11.41 -47.05 19.48
N LEU A 140 -10.97 -45.81 19.29
CA LEU A 140 -10.11 -45.34 18.23
C LEU A 140 -8.88 -44.74 18.93
N ASP A 141 -7.93 -45.60 19.28
CA ASP A 141 -6.77 -45.23 20.10
C ASP A 141 -5.61 -44.77 19.22
N THR A 142 -5.01 -43.66 19.63
CA THR A 142 -3.92 -42.96 18.94
C THR A 142 -2.62 -42.94 19.75
N ARG A 143 -2.58 -43.70 20.84
CA ARG A 143 -1.43 -43.90 21.70
C ARG A 143 -1.26 -45.37 22.03
N ARG A 144 -0.02 -45.72 22.38
CA ARG A 144 0.32 -47.06 22.81
C ARG A 144 0.60 -47.00 24.30
N ASN A 145 -0.25 -47.64 25.07
CA ASN A 145 -0.19 -47.78 26.50
C ASN A 145 0.14 -49.24 26.84
N ILE A 146 1.36 -49.46 27.34
CA ILE A 146 1.87 -50.80 27.64
C ILE A 146 1.05 -51.43 28.76
N GLU A 147 0.59 -50.61 29.70
CA GLU A 147 -0.27 -50.99 30.81
C GLU A 147 -1.64 -51.55 30.38
N PHE A 148 -2.09 -51.25 29.16
CA PHE A 148 -3.37 -51.74 28.61
C PHE A 148 -3.17 -52.77 27.48
N ASN A 149 -1.94 -53.28 27.33
CA ASN A 149 -1.57 -54.27 26.31
C ASN A 149 -1.79 -53.80 24.86
N ASP A 150 -1.69 -52.49 24.61
CA ASP A 150 -1.89 -51.92 23.28
C ASP A 150 -0.92 -52.50 22.25
N LEU A 151 -1.50 -52.92 21.13
CA LEU A 151 -0.78 -53.41 19.96
C LEU A 151 0.20 -52.35 19.41
N ASP A 152 -0.33 -51.16 19.15
CA ASP A 152 0.39 -50.01 18.60
C ASP A 152 -0.35 -48.71 18.95
N GLY A 153 0.22 -47.56 18.55
CA GLY A 153 -0.37 -46.24 18.82
C GLY A 153 -1.37 -45.76 17.78
N ASN A 154 -2.03 -46.66 17.06
CA ASN A 154 -2.96 -46.36 15.99
C ASN A 154 -3.85 -47.58 15.74
N HIS A 155 -4.74 -47.89 16.67
CA HIS A 155 -5.53 -49.11 16.63
C HIS A 155 -7.02 -48.84 16.90
N VAL A 156 -7.83 -49.83 16.53
CA VAL A 156 -9.26 -49.89 16.85
C VAL A 156 -9.46 -51.07 17.78
N GLY A 157 -10.19 -50.84 18.87
CA GLY A 157 -10.44 -51.80 19.93
C GLY A 157 -11.92 -52.01 20.21
N ILE A 158 -12.26 -53.15 20.81
CA ILE A 158 -13.55 -53.43 21.43
C ILE A 158 -13.29 -53.67 22.90
N ASP A 159 -13.80 -52.77 23.73
CA ASP A 159 -13.56 -52.75 25.16
C ASP A 159 -14.80 -53.25 25.89
N ILE A 160 -14.59 -54.14 26.85
CA ILE A 160 -15.65 -54.61 27.73
C ILE A 160 -15.16 -54.44 29.16
N ASN A 161 -15.75 -53.49 29.87
CA ASN A 161 -15.48 -53.15 31.27
C ASN A 161 -14.05 -52.68 31.61
N GLY A 162 -13.15 -52.56 30.64
CA GLY A 162 -11.79 -52.03 30.82
C GLY A 162 -11.10 -51.78 29.49
N LEU A 163 -9.93 -51.15 29.54
CA LEU A 163 -9.14 -50.69 28.38
C LEU A 163 -8.23 -51.77 27.79
N ASP A 164 -8.08 -52.92 28.45
CA ASP A 164 -7.47 -54.08 27.81
C ASP A 164 -8.48 -54.68 26.83
N SER A 165 -8.36 -54.27 25.58
CA SER A 165 -9.34 -54.50 24.53
C SER A 165 -9.51 -56.01 24.25
N VAL A 166 -10.75 -56.51 24.30
CA VAL A 166 -11.01 -57.96 24.07
C VAL A 166 -10.81 -58.38 22.61
N ARG A 167 -10.82 -57.39 21.71
CA ARG A 167 -10.53 -57.58 20.28
C ARG A 167 -10.02 -56.28 19.69
N TYR A 168 -8.84 -56.31 19.11
CA TYR A 168 -8.21 -55.13 18.52
C TYR A 168 -7.50 -55.45 17.20
N ALA A 169 -7.20 -54.40 16.43
CA ALA A 169 -6.33 -54.44 15.26
C ALA A 169 -5.81 -53.04 14.95
N SER A 170 -4.61 -52.94 14.34
CA SER A 170 -4.11 -51.69 13.79
C SER A 170 -5.15 -51.06 12.86
N ALA A 171 -5.32 -49.74 12.93
CA ALA A 171 -6.34 -49.05 12.17
C ALA A 171 -6.13 -49.23 10.66
N GLY A 172 -7.15 -49.76 9.99
CA GLY A 172 -7.10 -50.09 8.57
C GLY A 172 -8.42 -50.61 8.05
N TYR A 173 -8.52 -50.78 6.75
CA TYR A 173 -9.72 -51.30 6.09
C TYR A 173 -9.38 -52.28 4.98
N TYR A 174 -10.21 -53.29 4.76
CA TYR A 174 -10.02 -54.22 3.65
C TYR A 174 -10.56 -53.61 2.36
N SER A 175 -9.68 -53.37 1.39
CA SER A 175 -10.06 -52.79 0.10
C SER A 175 -10.94 -53.76 -0.69
N GLN A 176 -12.07 -53.27 -1.23
CA GLN A 176 -12.94 -54.09 -2.07
C GLN A 176 -12.28 -54.55 -3.37
N LEU A 177 -11.26 -53.82 -3.85
CA LEU A 177 -10.60 -54.10 -5.13
C LEU A 177 -9.70 -55.34 -5.09
N ASN A 178 -9.00 -55.56 -3.97
CA ASN A 178 -7.98 -56.60 -3.86
C ASN A 178 -8.06 -57.43 -2.57
N GLY A 179 -9.02 -57.13 -1.68
CA GLY A 179 -9.20 -57.81 -0.40
C GLY A 179 -8.06 -57.61 0.60
N LYS A 180 -7.09 -56.72 0.33
CA LYS A 180 -5.94 -56.47 1.22
C LYS A 180 -6.24 -55.37 2.22
N LEU A 181 -5.64 -55.51 3.40
CA LEU A 181 -5.69 -54.47 4.44
C LEU A 181 -4.92 -53.23 3.95
N THR A 182 -5.61 -52.10 3.94
CA THR A 182 -5.06 -50.78 3.67
C THR A 182 -4.98 -50.03 5.00
N ASN A 183 -3.78 -49.61 5.38
CA ASN A 183 -3.56 -48.94 6.67
C ASN A 183 -4.21 -47.56 6.69
N LEU A 184 -4.76 -47.19 7.84
CA LEU A 184 -5.27 -45.87 8.14
C LEU A 184 -4.42 -45.22 9.23
N THR A 185 -4.27 -43.91 9.16
CA THR A 185 -3.68 -43.12 10.25
C THR A 185 -4.79 -42.29 10.89
N LEU A 186 -5.22 -42.69 12.09
CA LEU A 186 -6.35 -42.07 12.79
C LEU A 186 -6.14 -40.56 13.00
N ILE A 187 -4.90 -40.15 13.32
CA ILE A 187 -4.50 -38.76 13.53
C ILE A 187 -4.22 -37.96 12.24
N SER A 188 -4.56 -38.50 11.06
CA SER A 188 -4.30 -37.84 9.77
C SER A 188 -5.08 -36.53 9.55
N GLY A 189 -6.07 -36.23 10.41
CA GLY A 189 -6.99 -35.11 10.26
C GLY A 189 -7.98 -35.25 9.11
N GLN A 190 -7.94 -36.39 8.40
CA GLN A 190 -8.90 -36.78 7.36
C GLN A 190 -10.18 -37.32 7.98
N ARG A 191 -11.27 -37.24 7.23
CA ARG A 191 -12.57 -37.76 7.65
C ARG A 191 -12.62 -39.27 7.40
N MET A 192 -13.00 -40.01 8.42
CA MET A 192 -13.19 -41.46 8.37
C MET A 192 -14.58 -41.80 8.91
N GLN A 193 -15.12 -42.92 8.48
CA GLN A 193 -16.41 -43.41 8.92
C GLN A 193 -16.25 -44.77 9.60
N VAL A 194 -16.97 -44.95 10.70
CA VAL A 194 -17.05 -46.21 11.45
C VAL A 194 -18.47 -46.76 11.35
N TRP A 195 -18.59 -48.08 11.27
CA TRP A 195 -19.83 -48.84 11.41
C TRP A 195 -19.66 -49.87 12.51
N ILE A 196 -20.59 -49.88 13.46
CA ILE A 196 -20.64 -50.80 14.59
C ILE A 196 -21.97 -51.53 14.47
N GLU A 197 -21.93 -52.85 14.35
CA GLU A 197 -23.12 -53.67 14.11
C GLU A 197 -23.09 -54.89 15.02
N TYR A 198 -24.08 -54.98 15.92
CA TYR A 198 -24.27 -56.13 16.80
C TYR A 198 -25.52 -56.90 16.39
N GLY A 199 -25.35 -58.17 16.04
CA GLY A 199 -26.44 -59.14 15.88
C GLY A 199 -26.70 -59.84 17.21
N GLY A 200 -27.85 -59.57 17.85
CA GLY A 200 -28.23 -60.17 19.12
C GLY A 200 -28.49 -61.68 19.03
N MET A 201 -29.00 -62.15 17.88
CA MET A 201 -29.20 -63.58 17.62
C MET A 201 -27.89 -64.32 17.37
N GLU A 202 -27.03 -63.76 16.51
CA GLU A 202 -25.74 -64.32 16.12
C GLU A 202 -24.68 -64.12 17.21
N LYS A 203 -24.94 -63.23 18.17
CA LYS A 203 -24.02 -62.81 19.24
C LYS A 203 -22.70 -62.35 18.63
N GLN A 204 -22.78 -61.52 17.60
CA GLN A 204 -21.64 -61.07 16.81
C GLN A 204 -21.61 -59.54 16.74
N LEU A 205 -20.51 -58.96 17.20
CA LEU A 205 -20.19 -57.54 17.05
C LEU A 205 -19.15 -57.36 15.94
N ASN A 206 -19.52 -56.63 14.91
CA ASN A 206 -18.64 -56.28 13.79
C ASN A 206 -18.34 -54.77 13.84
N VAL A 207 -17.06 -54.42 13.69
CA VAL A 207 -16.59 -53.04 13.58
C VAL A 207 -15.88 -52.89 12.24
N THR A 208 -16.39 -51.96 11.42
CA THR A 208 -15.81 -51.60 10.12
C THR A 208 -15.41 -50.14 10.15
N ILE A 209 -14.29 -49.79 9.53
CA ILE A 209 -13.81 -48.42 9.39
C ILE A 209 -13.31 -48.21 7.96
N ALA A 210 -13.46 -47.02 7.41
CA ALA A 210 -12.89 -46.63 6.11
C ALA A 210 -12.77 -45.09 5.99
N PRO A 211 -11.95 -44.56 5.06
CA PRO A 211 -12.04 -43.16 4.66
C PRO A 211 -13.45 -42.81 4.17
N ILE A 212 -13.87 -41.56 4.34
CA ILE A 212 -15.25 -41.15 4.00
C ILE A 212 -15.60 -41.32 2.52
N ASP A 213 -14.61 -41.26 1.62
CA ASP A 213 -14.81 -41.36 0.17
C ASP A 213 -14.72 -42.83 -0.33
N VAL A 214 -14.75 -43.79 0.59
CA VAL A 214 -14.72 -45.23 0.32
C VAL A 214 -16.01 -45.87 0.82
N ASP A 215 -16.69 -46.62 -0.05
CA ASP A 215 -17.87 -47.40 0.34
C ASP A 215 -17.55 -48.36 1.49
N LYS A 216 -18.52 -48.59 2.37
CA LYS A 216 -18.38 -49.50 3.52
C LYS A 216 -17.76 -50.84 3.08
N PRO A 217 -16.58 -51.21 3.59
CA PRO A 217 -15.98 -52.51 3.31
C PRO A 217 -16.89 -53.67 3.67
N SER A 218 -16.94 -54.70 2.82
CA SER A 218 -17.72 -55.92 3.06
C SER A 218 -17.11 -56.79 4.18
N ARG A 219 -15.79 -56.72 4.35
CA ARG A 219 -15.07 -57.41 5.44
C ARG A 219 -14.83 -56.41 6.59
N PRO A 220 -15.34 -56.67 7.81
CA PRO A 220 -15.10 -55.81 8.94
C PRO A 220 -13.63 -55.86 9.37
N LEU A 221 -13.15 -54.78 10.01
CA LEU A 221 -11.82 -54.75 10.61
C LEU A 221 -11.78 -55.68 11.82
N LEU A 222 -12.78 -55.59 12.70
CA LEU A 222 -12.94 -56.42 13.88
C LEU A 222 -14.25 -57.22 13.79
N SER A 223 -14.18 -58.48 14.17
CA SER A 223 -15.36 -59.33 14.37
C SER A 223 -15.19 -60.09 15.69
N LEU A 224 -16.14 -59.91 16.59
CA LEU A 224 -16.15 -60.51 17.92
C LEU A 224 -17.42 -61.35 18.08
N SER A 225 -17.28 -62.67 18.16
CA SER A 225 -18.36 -63.56 18.57
C SER A 225 -18.40 -63.60 20.10
N ARG A 226 -19.35 -62.86 20.69
CA ARG A 226 -19.52 -62.68 22.13
C ARG A 226 -20.95 -62.29 22.43
N ASP A 227 -21.54 -62.95 23.42
CA ASP A 227 -22.82 -62.51 23.99
C ASP A 227 -22.61 -61.23 24.80
N LEU A 228 -23.22 -60.12 24.39
CA LEU A 228 -23.13 -58.86 25.13
C LEU A 228 -24.12 -58.76 26.30
N SER A 229 -25.07 -59.70 26.41
CA SER A 229 -26.11 -59.68 27.45
C SER A 229 -25.56 -59.57 28.89
N PRO A 230 -24.45 -60.24 29.28
CA PRO A 230 -23.90 -60.10 30.63
C PRO A 230 -23.34 -58.71 30.96
N TYR A 231 -22.95 -57.95 29.93
CA TYR A 231 -22.27 -56.65 30.08
C TYR A 231 -23.23 -55.46 29.94
N LEU A 232 -24.46 -55.70 29.48
CA LEU A 232 -25.47 -54.66 29.28
C LEU A 232 -26.55 -54.71 30.39
N ASN A 233 -26.90 -53.55 30.91
CA ASN A 233 -28.11 -53.34 31.70
C ASN A 233 -29.33 -53.20 30.78
N SER A 234 -30.54 -53.32 31.34
CA SER A 234 -31.76 -53.24 30.53
C SER A 234 -31.90 -51.90 29.81
N SER A 235 -31.50 -50.80 30.47
CA SER A 235 -31.56 -49.44 29.92
C SER A 235 -30.23 -48.74 30.16
N MET A 236 -29.64 -48.17 29.10
CA MET A 236 -28.28 -47.60 29.11
C MET A 236 -28.18 -46.39 28.17
N TYR A 237 -27.13 -45.60 28.28
CA TYR A 237 -26.87 -44.47 27.41
C TYR A 237 -25.86 -44.82 26.33
N ILE A 238 -26.03 -44.19 25.16
CA ILE A 238 -25.08 -44.26 24.06
C ILE A 238 -24.49 -42.88 23.77
N GLY A 239 -23.23 -42.86 23.39
CA GLY A 239 -22.55 -41.61 23.12
C GLY A 239 -21.10 -41.79 22.73
N PHE A 240 -20.34 -40.74 22.94
CA PHE A 240 -18.92 -40.69 22.69
C PHE A 240 -18.18 -40.22 23.94
N SER A 241 -17.00 -40.80 24.14
CA SER A 241 -16.02 -40.40 25.15
C SER A 241 -14.70 -40.07 24.46
N SER A 242 -13.98 -39.10 24.98
CA SER A 242 -12.63 -38.78 24.52
C SER A 242 -11.87 -38.06 25.62
N SER A 243 -10.55 -38.05 25.52
CA SER A 243 -9.67 -37.37 26.46
C SER A 243 -8.46 -36.76 25.76
N THR A 244 -7.92 -35.75 26.42
CA THR A 244 -6.60 -35.19 26.13
C THR A 244 -5.62 -35.62 27.21
N GLY A 245 -4.34 -35.71 26.86
CA GLY A 245 -3.26 -35.94 27.82
C GLY A 245 -2.25 -34.80 27.80
N SER A 246 -0.98 -35.14 28.02
CA SER A 246 0.14 -34.19 27.85
C SER A 246 0.38 -33.79 26.39
N ILE A 247 -0.15 -34.59 25.46
CA ILE A 247 -0.21 -34.30 24.02
C ILE A 247 -1.70 -34.33 23.68
N TYR A 248 -2.19 -33.24 23.09
CA TYR A 248 -3.62 -33.04 22.87
C TYR A 248 -3.99 -33.16 21.39
N SER A 249 -5.22 -33.59 21.16
CA SER A 249 -5.85 -33.68 19.84
C SER A 249 -7.30 -33.22 19.96
N SER A 250 -7.78 -32.55 18.94
CA SER A 250 -9.21 -32.27 18.80
C SER A 250 -9.89 -33.46 18.15
N HIS A 251 -10.83 -34.07 18.86
CA HIS A 251 -11.63 -35.20 18.38
C HIS A 251 -13.00 -34.69 17.93
N TYR A 252 -13.31 -34.85 16.64
CA TYR A 252 -14.55 -34.37 16.03
C TYR A 252 -15.44 -35.52 15.60
N VAL A 253 -16.74 -35.39 15.85
CA VAL A 253 -17.79 -36.15 15.18
C VAL A 253 -18.56 -35.20 14.26
N LEU A 254 -18.72 -35.61 13.00
CA LEU A 254 -19.31 -34.80 11.94
C LEU A 254 -20.76 -35.19 11.70
N GLY A 255 -21.09 -36.47 11.88
CA GLY A 255 -22.43 -36.99 11.81
C GLY A 255 -22.52 -38.35 12.47
N TRP A 256 -23.72 -38.73 12.90
CA TRP A 256 -23.98 -39.94 13.66
C TRP A 256 -25.38 -40.46 13.38
N SER A 257 -25.52 -41.74 13.03
CA SER A 257 -26.79 -42.44 12.95
C SER A 257 -26.75 -43.68 13.84
N PHE A 258 -27.89 -44.00 14.44
CA PHE A 258 -28.05 -45.15 15.31
C PHE A 258 -29.43 -45.77 15.10
N LYS A 259 -29.51 -47.11 15.19
CA LYS A 259 -30.77 -47.84 15.11
C LYS A 259 -30.76 -49.10 15.98
N MET A 260 -31.82 -49.28 16.77
CA MET A 260 -32.13 -50.55 17.44
C MET A 260 -32.81 -51.52 16.47
N ASN A 261 -32.50 -52.81 16.60
CA ASN A 261 -33.12 -53.91 15.84
C ASN A 261 -33.14 -53.73 14.31
N GLY A 262 -32.10 -53.10 13.77
CA GLY A 262 -31.97 -52.88 12.33
C GLY A 262 -30.65 -52.20 11.99
N LEU A 263 -30.48 -51.87 10.71
CA LEU A 263 -29.33 -51.16 10.20
C LEU A 263 -29.54 -49.63 10.26
N ALA A 264 -28.58 -48.93 10.83
CA ALA A 264 -28.52 -47.48 10.92
C ALA A 264 -28.50 -46.90 9.51
N GLU A 265 -29.24 -45.81 9.33
CA GLU A 265 -29.35 -45.18 8.03
C GLU A 265 -28.02 -44.54 7.62
N ALA A 266 -27.73 -44.59 6.32
CA ALA A 266 -26.50 -44.03 5.78
C ALA A 266 -26.48 -42.50 5.93
N LEU A 267 -25.32 -41.95 6.31
CA LEU A 267 -25.11 -40.51 6.43
C LEU A 267 -24.96 -39.87 5.05
N ASP A 268 -25.70 -38.79 4.79
CA ASP A 268 -25.49 -37.97 3.59
C ASP A 268 -24.20 -37.14 3.76
N ILE A 269 -23.11 -37.63 3.17
CA ILE A 269 -21.76 -37.04 3.24
C ILE A 269 -21.76 -35.58 2.78
N SER A 270 -22.63 -35.21 1.83
CA SER A 270 -22.69 -33.85 1.28
C SER A 270 -23.21 -32.81 2.27
N ARG A 271 -24.00 -33.25 3.27
CA ARG A 271 -24.58 -32.40 4.32
C ARG A 271 -23.70 -32.25 5.54
N LEU A 272 -22.63 -33.03 5.64
CA LEU A 272 -21.77 -33.02 6.82
C LEU A 272 -21.03 -31.68 6.96
N PRO A 273 -20.88 -31.16 8.19
CA PRO A 273 -20.14 -29.93 8.47
C PRO A 273 -18.67 -30.05 8.05
N LYS A 274 -18.10 -28.95 7.60
CA LYS A 274 -16.68 -28.89 7.23
C LYS A 274 -15.80 -28.78 8.47
N LEU A 275 -14.71 -29.53 8.50
CA LEU A 275 -13.68 -29.39 9.53
C LEU A 275 -13.05 -27.99 9.50
N PRO A 276 -12.59 -27.45 10.64
CA PRO A 276 -11.82 -26.20 10.67
C PRO A 276 -10.56 -26.32 9.79
N ARG A 277 -9.89 -25.23 9.44
CA ARG A 277 -8.62 -25.31 8.70
C ARG A 277 -7.48 -25.52 9.71
N LEU A 278 -6.66 -26.55 9.51
CA LEU A 278 -5.41 -26.75 10.25
C LEU A 278 -4.29 -25.94 9.59
N GLY A 279 -3.43 -25.34 10.42
CA GLY A 279 -2.29 -24.55 9.99
C GLY A 279 -2.50 -23.04 10.06
N PRO A 280 -1.40 -22.25 10.04
CA PRO A 280 -1.49 -20.80 10.09
C PRO A 280 -2.38 -20.32 8.95
N LYS A 281 -3.31 -19.40 9.25
CA LYS A 281 -4.04 -18.66 8.22
C LYS A 281 -3.00 -18.21 7.20
N LYS A 282 -3.19 -18.54 5.92
CA LYS A 282 -2.36 -18.03 4.82
C LYS A 282 -2.43 -16.50 4.90
N THR A 283 -1.50 -15.90 5.62
CA THR A 283 -1.37 -14.45 5.67
C THR A 283 -0.99 -14.06 4.25
N SER A 284 -1.78 -13.18 3.65
CA SER A 284 -1.48 -12.72 2.31
C SER A 284 -0.09 -12.11 2.33
N LYS A 285 0.86 -12.67 1.55
CA LYS A 285 2.21 -12.11 1.42
C LYS A 285 2.16 -10.62 1.03
N PHE A 286 1.10 -10.22 0.33
CA PHE A 286 0.82 -8.81 0.03
C PHE A 286 0.54 -7.98 1.29
N LEU A 287 -0.22 -8.49 2.26
CA LEU A 287 -0.52 -7.75 3.49
C LEU A 287 0.71 -7.66 4.41
N THR A 288 1.52 -8.72 4.47
CA THR A 288 2.68 -8.80 5.37
C THR A 288 3.94 -8.14 4.80
N ILE A 289 4.14 -8.19 3.48
CA ILE A 289 5.35 -7.66 2.82
C ILE A 289 4.99 -6.52 1.88
N GLY A 290 3.96 -6.71 1.04
CA GLY A 290 3.55 -5.72 0.05
C GLY A 290 3.11 -4.38 0.67
N LEU A 291 2.31 -4.41 1.74
CA LEU A 291 1.79 -3.21 2.39
C LEU A 291 2.89 -2.39 3.08
N PRO A 292 3.81 -2.98 3.89
CA PRO A 292 4.95 -2.23 4.41
C PRO A 292 5.86 -1.65 3.32
N VAL A 293 6.12 -2.40 2.25
CA VAL A 293 6.94 -1.92 1.11
C VAL A 293 6.24 -0.76 0.39
N LEU A 294 4.92 -0.85 0.19
CA LEU A 294 4.13 0.23 -0.40
C LEU A 294 4.16 1.48 0.49
N CYS A 295 3.96 1.33 1.79
CA CYS A 295 4.06 2.45 2.74
C CYS A 295 5.46 3.09 2.74
N LEU A 296 6.52 2.29 2.76
CA LEU A 296 7.91 2.78 2.68
C LEU A 296 8.17 3.53 1.37
N SER A 297 7.65 3.03 0.25
CA SER A 297 7.78 3.68 -1.06
C SER A 297 7.05 5.04 -1.10
N LEU A 298 5.86 5.13 -0.51
CA LEU A 298 5.09 6.37 -0.43
C LEU A 298 5.80 7.40 0.46
N VAL A 299 6.34 6.96 1.60
CA VAL A 299 7.15 7.83 2.48
C VAL A 299 8.40 8.31 1.75
N PHE A 300 9.09 7.44 1.02
CA PHE A 300 10.26 7.82 0.24
C PHE A 300 9.93 8.85 -0.85
N VAL A 301 8.81 8.68 -1.57
CA VAL A 301 8.34 9.65 -2.57
C VAL A 301 7.99 10.99 -1.91
N ALA A 302 7.31 10.99 -0.76
CA ALA A 302 6.99 12.21 -0.03
C ALA A 302 8.26 12.94 0.45
N VAL A 303 9.20 12.23 1.07
CA VAL A 303 10.49 12.79 1.53
C VAL A 303 11.29 13.31 0.35
N SER A 304 11.32 12.59 -0.77
CA SER A 304 12.01 13.02 -1.99
C SER A 304 11.37 14.27 -2.59
N SER A 305 10.03 14.35 -2.60
CA SER A 305 9.28 15.50 -3.09
C SER A 305 9.49 16.75 -2.21
N VAL A 306 9.47 16.59 -0.89
CA VAL A 306 9.79 17.67 0.06
C VAL A 306 11.24 18.10 -0.10
N SER A 307 12.17 17.15 -0.18
CA SER A 307 13.60 17.42 -0.38
C SER A 307 13.88 18.15 -1.70
N TYR A 308 13.19 17.74 -2.78
CA TYR A 308 13.22 18.43 -4.08
C TYR A 308 12.64 19.85 -3.96
N GLY A 309 11.52 20.02 -3.26
CA GLY A 309 10.92 21.32 -2.98
C GLY A 309 11.86 22.25 -2.21
N ILE A 310 12.54 21.75 -1.18
CA ILE A 310 13.54 22.51 -0.41
C ILE A 310 14.77 22.85 -1.28
N ARG A 311 15.31 21.89 -2.04
CA ARG A 311 16.43 22.15 -2.98
C ARG A 311 16.05 23.18 -4.02
N ARG A 312 14.84 23.10 -4.58
CA ARG A 312 14.31 24.08 -5.53
C ARG A 312 14.20 25.45 -4.89
N ARG A 313 13.64 25.55 -3.68
CA ARG A 313 13.57 26.82 -2.94
C ARG A 313 14.94 27.41 -2.66
N ARG A 314 15.93 26.60 -2.23
CA ARG A 314 17.31 27.06 -1.99
C ARG A 314 18.02 27.51 -3.27
N LYS A 315 17.82 26.81 -4.40
CA LYS A 315 18.41 27.20 -5.70
C LYS A 315 17.91 28.56 -6.19
N PHE A 316 16.69 28.95 -5.80
CA PHE A 316 16.08 30.25 -6.14
C PHE A 316 15.97 31.19 -4.92
N ALA A 317 16.71 30.92 -3.84
CA ALA A 317 16.75 31.81 -2.69
C ALA A 317 17.77 32.91 -2.99
N GLU A 318 17.28 34.10 -3.34
CA GLU A 318 18.09 35.30 -3.46
C GLU A 318 18.42 35.80 -2.04
N VAL A 319 19.71 35.96 -1.75
CA VAL A 319 20.20 36.58 -0.52
C VAL A 319 20.20 38.08 -0.77
N LEU A 320 19.41 38.82 0.00
CA LEU A 320 19.43 40.28 0.01
C LEU A 320 20.71 40.72 0.73
N GLU A 321 21.54 41.53 0.09
CA GLU A 321 22.68 42.17 0.76
C GLU A 321 22.25 43.55 1.28
N ASP A 322 22.68 43.91 2.50
CA ASP A 322 22.15 45.07 3.23
C ASP A 322 22.31 46.42 2.49
N TRP A 323 23.27 46.50 1.55
CA TRP A 323 23.50 47.69 0.73
C TRP A 323 22.49 47.86 -0.42
N GLU A 324 21.66 46.85 -0.73
CA GLU A 324 20.66 46.91 -1.81
C GLU A 324 19.38 47.67 -1.42
N LEU A 325 19.16 47.97 -0.14
CA LEU A 325 17.97 48.70 0.36
C LEU A 325 18.02 50.20 0.05
N ASP A 326 19.21 50.79 -0.02
CA ASP A 326 19.33 52.25 -0.03
C ASP A 326 19.52 52.85 -1.44
N PHE A 327 20.12 52.14 -2.42
CA PHE A 327 20.50 52.77 -3.71
C PHE A 327 20.50 51.87 -4.97
N GLY A 328 19.84 50.71 -4.99
CA GLY A 328 19.89 49.79 -6.14
C GLY A 328 18.92 50.11 -7.31
N PRO A 329 19.34 50.09 -8.59
CA PRO A 329 18.42 50.20 -9.73
C PRO A 329 17.45 49.01 -9.81
N GLN A 330 16.32 49.22 -10.50
CA GLN A 330 15.20 48.26 -10.60
C GLN A 330 15.69 46.87 -11.08
N ARG A 331 15.73 45.88 -10.18
CA ARG A 331 16.24 44.53 -10.48
C ARG A 331 15.14 43.63 -11.05
N PHE A 332 15.39 43.01 -12.19
CA PHE A 332 14.51 41.99 -12.78
C PHE A 332 14.75 40.63 -12.11
N LYS A 333 13.69 39.90 -11.79
CA LYS A 333 13.81 38.55 -11.20
C LYS A 333 14.47 37.62 -12.21
N TYR A 334 15.32 36.69 -11.74
CA TYR A 334 15.98 35.71 -12.62
C TYR A 334 14.99 34.92 -13.49
N LYS A 335 13.81 34.59 -12.95
CA LYS A 335 12.74 33.92 -13.71
C LYS A 335 12.29 34.76 -14.91
N ASP A 336 12.14 36.05 -14.72
CA ASP A 336 11.64 36.96 -15.76
C ASP A 336 12.73 37.14 -16.83
N LEU A 337 14.00 37.25 -16.43
CA LEU A 337 15.15 37.24 -17.33
C LEU A 337 15.29 35.93 -18.12
N TYR A 338 15.08 34.78 -17.48
CA TYR A 338 15.12 33.47 -18.15
C TYR A 338 13.99 33.33 -19.18
N ILE A 339 12.80 33.88 -18.90
CA ILE A 339 11.69 33.88 -19.87
C ILE A 339 11.99 34.85 -21.02
N ALA A 340 12.40 36.09 -20.73
CA ALA A 340 12.70 37.12 -21.71
C ALA A 340 13.78 36.68 -22.72
N THR A 341 14.84 36.05 -22.22
CA THR A 341 15.98 35.58 -23.04
C THR A 341 15.76 34.18 -23.63
N LYS A 342 14.55 33.60 -23.51
CA LYS A 342 14.23 32.22 -23.91
C LYS A 342 15.25 31.19 -23.39
N GLY A 343 15.61 31.32 -22.12
CA GLY A 343 16.51 30.42 -21.42
C GLY A 343 17.99 30.70 -21.66
N PHE A 344 18.37 31.94 -21.98
CA PHE A 344 19.75 32.33 -22.30
C PHE A 344 20.36 31.49 -23.43
N GLY A 345 19.56 31.18 -24.45
CA GLY A 345 20.01 30.39 -25.58
C GLY A 345 20.97 31.17 -26.49
N ASP A 346 21.91 30.47 -27.13
CA ASP A 346 22.93 31.10 -27.99
C ASP A 346 22.34 31.93 -29.15
N LYS A 347 21.12 31.61 -29.59
CA LYS A 347 20.40 32.37 -30.64
C LYS A 347 20.06 33.80 -30.23
N GLU A 348 19.92 34.05 -28.94
CA GLU A 348 19.61 35.37 -28.39
C GLU A 348 20.88 36.02 -27.82
N LEU A 349 22.08 35.43 -27.97
CA LEU A 349 23.33 36.04 -27.51
C LEU A 349 23.73 37.21 -28.42
N LEU A 350 23.82 38.41 -27.87
CA LEU A 350 24.27 39.62 -28.57
C LEU A 350 25.79 39.74 -28.55
N GLY A 351 26.45 39.28 -27.48
CA GLY A 351 27.90 39.33 -27.36
C GLY A 351 28.42 38.80 -26.03
N SER A 352 29.72 38.61 -25.95
CA SER A 352 30.42 38.16 -24.74
C SER A 352 31.74 38.90 -24.56
N GLY A 353 32.02 39.39 -23.35
CA GLY A 353 33.27 40.05 -22.99
C GLY A 353 33.71 39.74 -21.55
N GLY A 354 34.72 40.45 -21.05
CA GLY A 354 35.29 40.23 -19.71
C GLY A 354 34.31 40.41 -18.55
N PHE A 355 33.18 41.10 -18.80
CA PHE A 355 32.13 41.36 -17.81
C PHE A 355 30.87 40.49 -18.02
N GLY A 356 30.95 39.47 -18.89
CA GLY A 356 29.90 38.48 -19.06
C GLY A 356 29.29 38.42 -20.45
N ARG A 357 28.11 37.80 -20.54
CA ARG A 357 27.35 37.57 -21.78
C ARG A 357 26.11 38.43 -21.79
N VAL A 358 25.83 39.07 -22.91
CA VAL A 358 24.66 39.92 -23.12
C VAL A 358 23.68 39.20 -24.03
N TYR A 359 22.43 39.07 -23.60
CA TYR A 359 21.38 38.40 -24.36
C TYR A 359 20.28 39.40 -24.76
N LYS A 360 19.72 39.20 -25.95
CA LYS A 360 18.60 39.95 -26.50
C LYS A 360 17.31 39.52 -25.82
N ASP A 361 16.48 40.50 -25.46
CA ASP A 361 15.05 40.28 -25.26
C ASP A 361 14.34 40.55 -26.60
N PRO A 362 13.69 39.54 -27.22
CA PRO A 362 12.94 39.72 -28.46
C PRO A 362 11.69 40.61 -28.32
N GLN A 363 11.24 40.91 -27.09
CA GLN A 363 10.00 41.64 -26.82
C GLN A 363 10.21 43.12 -26.44
N THR A 364 11.43 43.65 -26.46
CA THR A 364 11.67 45.08 -26.22
C THR A 364 11.20 45.92 -27.42
N THR A 365 9.95 46.36 -27.40
CA THR A 365 9.34 47.23 -28.43
C THR A 365 9.26 48.70 -28.01
N HIS A 366 9.77 49.06 -26.83
CA HIS A 366 9.74 50.43 -26.32
C HIS A 366 11.09 51.12 -26.54
N VAL A 367 11.06 52.31 -27.15
CA VAL A 367 12.23 53.19 -27.26
C VAL A 367 12.61 53.63 -25.85
N VAL A 368 13.80 53.22 -25.40
CA VAL A 368 14.37 53.66 -24.12
C VAL A 368 15.73 54.29 -24.41
N GLY A 369 15.97 55.47 -23.86
CA GLY A 369 17.26 56.14 -23.83
C GLY A 369 17.14 57.61 -23.41
N THR A 370 18.29 58.23 -23.15
CA THR A 370 18.37 59.59 -22.61
C THR A 370 18.18 60.61 -23.72
N LEU A 371 17.20 61.50 -23.55
CA LEU A 371 16.90 62.58 -24.48
C LEU A 371 18.16 63.45 -24.70
N GLY A 372 18.49 63.75 -25.96
CA GLY A 372 19.74 64.42 -26.35
C GLY A 372 20.82 63.47 -26.90
N TYR A 373 20.80 62.19 -26.53
CA TYR A 373 21.65 61.14 -27.13
C TYR A 373 20.89 60.22 -28.08
N LEU A 374 19.57 60.35 -28.16
CA LEU A 374 18.72 59.53 -29.00
C LEU A 374 18.86 59.94 -30.47
N ALA A 375 19.37 59.03 -31.30
CA ALA A 375 19.40 59.24 -32.75
C ALA A 375 17.98 59.41 -33.32
N PRO A 376 17.77 60.32 -34.30
CA PRO A 376 16.46 60.58 -34.90
C PRO A 376 15.72 59.33 -35.40
N GLU A 377 16.44 58.46 -36.08
CA GLU A 377 15.90 57.24 -36.61
C GLU A 377 15.56 56.21 -35.54
N TYR A 378 16.27 56.21 -34.40
CA TYR A 378 15.95 55.33 -33.27
C TYR A 378 14.68 55.81 -32.56
N ALA A 379 14.54 57.12 -32.33
CA ALA A 379 13.32 57.70 -31.77
C ALA A 379 12.08 57.39 -32.64
N ARG A 380 12.24 57.38 -33.97
CA ARG A 380 11.14 57.11 -34.92
C ARG A 380 10.83 55.63 -35.12
N THR A 381 11.86 54.78 -35.20
CA THR A 381 11.69 53.37 -35.62
C THR A 381 11.78 52.38 -34.46
N GLY A 382 12.30 52.80 -33.32
CA GLY A 382 12.62 51.96 -32.16
C GLY A 382 13.69 50.89 -32.42
N LYS A 383 14.41 50.97 -33.55
CA LYS A 383 15.48 50.02 -33.89
C LYS A 383 16.84 50.60 -33.58
N ALA A 384 17.49 50.08 -32.55
CA ALA A 384 18.89 50.39 -32.27
C ALA A 384 19.78 49.76 -33.35
N THR A 385 20.79 50.49 -33.81
CA THR A 385 21.78 50.05 -34.81
C THR A 385 23.16 50.58 -34.43
N THR A 386 24.23 50.10 -35.08
CA THR A 386 25.57 50.65 -34.86
C THR A 386 25.62 52.17 -35.12
N SER A 387 24.87 52.67 -36.11
CA SER A 387 24.81 54.10 -36.41
C SER A 387 24.11 54.91 -35.31
N THR A 388 23.15 54.34 -34.59
CA THR A 388 22.49 55.02 -33.46
C THR A 388 23.47 55.19 -32.29
N ASP A 389 24.36 54.22 -32.09
CA ASP A 389 25.43 54.30 -31.10
C ASP A 389 26.48 55.37 -31.49
N VAL A 390 26.80 55.51 -32.79
CA VAL A 390 27.69 56.59 -33.27
C VAL A 390 27.09 57.97 -32.99
N PHE A 391 25.78 58.15 -33.17
CA PHE A 391 25.12 59.41 -32.84
C PHE A 391 25.21 59.74 -31.35
N ALA A 392 24.91 58.76 -30.49
CA ALA A 392 25.01 58.94 -29.05
C ALA A 392 26.45 59.29 -28.62
N PHE A 393 27.45 58.66 -29.24
CA PHE A 393 28.85 58.99 -29.04
C PHE A 393 29.20 60.41 -29.51
N GLY A 394 28.64 60.85 -30.64
CA GLY A 394 28.78 62.22 -31.12
C GLY A 394 28.25 63.25 -30.13
N ALA A 395 27.03 63.04 -29.62
CA ALA A 395 26.43 63.89 -28.59
C ALA A 395 27.27 63.91 -27.30
N PHE A 396 27.83 62.76 -26.92
CA PHE A 396 28.75 62.64 -25.78
C PHE A 396 30.06 63.40 -26.00
N LEU A 397 30.69 63.29 -27.18
CA LEU A 397 31.89 64.08 -27.50
C LEU A 397 31.63 65.58 -27.36
N LEU A 398 30.47 66.04 -27.85
CA LEU A 398 30.08 67.44 -27.74
C LEU A 398 29.85 67.84 -26.28
N GLU A 399 29.17 67.02 -25.48
CA GLU A 399 28.98 67.26 -24.04
C GLU A 399 30.32 67.39 -23.30
N VAL A 400 31.25 66.47 -23.56
CA VAL A 400 32.58 66.48 -22.93
C VAL A 400 33.37 67.70 -23.36
N ALA A 401 33.35 68.04 -24.65
CA ALA A 401 34.08 69.19 -25.18
C ALA A 401 33.51 70.52 -24.70
N SER A 402 32.19 70.60 -24.52
CA SER A 402 31.49 71.84 -24.15
C SER A 402 31.19 72.00 -22.67
N GLY A 403 31.35 70.95 -21.86
CA GLY A 403 30.95 70.94 -20.44
C GLY A 403 29.45 71.20 -20.22
N ARG A 404 28.62 70.97 -21.24
CA ARG A 404 27.17 71.26 -21.23
C ARG A 404 26.39 69.98 -21.41
N ARG A 405 25.26 69.86 -20.71
CA ARG A 405 24.36 68.71 -20.89
C ARG A 405 23.75 68.74 -22.30
N PRO A 406 23.51 67.57 -22.93
CA PRO A 406 22.90 67.50 -24.26
C PRO A 406 21.52 68.16 -24.37
N ILE A 407 20.80 68.28 -23.25
CA ILE A 407 19.56 69.04 -23.11
C ILE A 407 19.63 69.88 -21.84
N GLN A 408 19.35 71.17 -22.00
CA GLN A 408 19.22 72.11 -20.89
C GLN A 408 17.74 72.50 -20.73
N PRO A 409 17.06 72.05 -19.64
CA PRO A 409 15.61 72.24 -19.48
C PRO A 409 15.14 73.70 -19.40
N ALA A 410 16.05 74.64 -19.14
CA ALA A 410 15.71 76.05 -18.95
C ALA A 410 15.70 76.86 -20.27
N GLU A 411 16.31 76.34 -21.34
CA GLU A 411 16.53 77.08 -22.59
C GLU A 411 15.96 76.37 -23.83
N ASP A 412 15.47 75.13 -23.70
CA ASP A 412 14.98 74.28 -24.82
C ASP A 412 15.96 74.17 -26.00
N VAL A 413 17.27 74.30 -25.73
CA VAL A 413 18.33 74.17 -26.74
C VAL A 413 18.96 72.77 -26.67
N ILE A 414 18.98 72.07 -27.81
CA ILE A 414 19.72 70.81 -27.98
C ILE A 414 21.19 71.14 -28.24
N LEU A 415 22.10 70.50 -27.51
CA LEU A 415 23.53 70.81 -27.57
C LEU A 415 24.09 70.67 -28.99
N VAL A 416 23.69 69.62 -29.72
CA VAL A 416 24.15 69.37 -31.09
C VAL A 416 23.82 70.55 -32.01
N ASP A 417 22.61 71.11 -31.89
CA ASP A 417 22.15 72.25 -32.69
C ASP A 417 22.92 73.52 -32.36
N TRP A 418 23.18 73.73 -31.08
CA TRP A 418 23.94 74.88 -30.60
C TRP A 418 25.39 74.87 -31.11
N VAL A 419 26.08 73.72 -31.01
CA VAL A 419 27.45 73.59 -31.55
C VAL A 419 27.45 73.73 -33.07
N PHE A 420 26.45 73.17 -33.75
CA PHE A 420 26.32 73.30 -35.21
C PHE A 420 26.15 74.77 -35.63
N ALA A 421 25.36 75.55 -34.90
CA ALA A 421 25.20 76.98 -35.14
C ALA A 421 26.51 77.77 -34.96
N ARG A 422 27.32 77.43 -33.95
CA ARG A 422 28.66 78.02 -33.74
C ARG A 422 29.61 77.68 -34.86
N TRP A 423 29.59 76.43 -35.33
CA TRP A 423 30.38 76.02 -36.48
C TRP A 423 29.99 76.76 -37.76
N LEU A 424 28.68 76.93 -38.03
CA LEU A 424 28.20 77.73 -39.17
C LEU A 424 28.65 79.19 -39.11
N GLY A 425 28.75 79.77 -37.92
CA GLY A 425 29.26 81.12 -37.67
C GLY A 425 30.78 81.27 -37.80
N GLY A 426 31.53 80.18 -37.96
CA GLY A 426 32.99 80.19 -37.97
C GLY A 426 33.62 80.32 -36.57
N GLU A 427 32.83 80.09 -35.51
CA GLU A 427 33.19 80.30 -34.11
C GLU A 427 33.13 78.98 -33.31
N ILE A 428 33.49 77.83 -33.91
CA ILE A 428 33.29 76.52 -33.27
C ILE A 428 34.03 76.40 -31.92
N LEU A 429 35.20 77.03 -31.78
CA LEU A 429 35.98 77.02 -30.53
C LEU A 429 35.27 77.73 -29.36
N GLU A 430 34.29 78.61 -29.62
CA GLU A 430 33.44 79.20 -28.57
C GLU A 430 32.48 78.17 -27.93
N ALA A 431 32.35 76.98 -28.54
CA ALA A 431 31.55 75.90 -27.98
C ALA A 431 32.25 75.13 -26.84
N ARG A 432 33.55 75.36 -26.60
CA ARG A 432 34.33 74.64 -25.59
C ARG A 432 33.85 74.90 -24.16
N ASP A 433 34.16 73.97 -23.26
CA ASP A 433 33.90 74.12 -21.83
C ASP A 433 34.59 75.38 -21.27
N PRO A 434 33.82 76.35 -20.73
CA PRO A 434 34.38 77.55 -20.11
C PRO A 434 35.37 77.25 -18.97
N ASN A 435 35.23 76.10 -18.29
CA ASN A 435 36.08 75.72 -17.17
C ASN A 435 37.51 75.32 -17.60
N LEU A 436 37.74 75.04 -18.89
CA LEU A 436 39.07 74.72 -19.42
C LEU A 436 40.00 75.95 -19.48
N GLY A 437 39.49 77.18 -19.30
CA GLY A 437 40.30 78.40 -19.24
C GLY A 437 41.14 78.60 -20.51
N THR A 438 42.47 78.59 -20.40
CA THR A 438 43.41 78.60 -21.54
C THR A 438 44.21 77.30 -21.68
N GLU A 439 43.88 76.27 -20.89
CA GLU A 439 44.63 75.01 -20.78
C GLU A 439 44.05 73.92 -21.70
N TYR A 440 44.15 74.14 -23.02
CA TYR A 440 43.76 73.15 -24.02
C TYR A 440 44.51 73.39 -25.34
N VAL A 441 44.62 72.35 -26.17
CA VAL A 441 45.17 72.45 -27.53
C VAL A 441 44.02 72.78 -28.49
N ALA A 442 44.11 73.91 -29.19
CA ALA A 442 43.02 74.43 -30.01
C ALA A 442 42.65 73.48 -31.16
N GLU A 443 43.67 72.87 -31.78
CA GLU A 443 43.52 71.94 -32.89
C GLU A 443 42.82 70.64 -32.45
N GLU A 444 43.14 70.13 -31.26
CA GLU A 444 42.48 68.94 -30.70
C GLU A 444 41.02 69.22 -30.31
N MET A 445 40.75 70.40 -29.75
CA MET A 445 39.39 70.81 -29.41
C MET A 445 38.52 71.01 -30.66
N GLU A 446 39.08 71.65 -31.69
CA GLU A 446 38.39 71.80 -32.98
C GLU A 446 38.10 70.43 -33.60
N LEU A 447 39.08 69.51 -33.62
CA LEU A 447 38.92 68.14 -34.09
C LEU A 447 37.77 67.41 -33.37
N VAL A 448 37.74 67.47 -32.04
CA VAL A 448 36.70 66.78 -31.23
C VAL A 448 35.31 67.35 -31.49
N LEU A 449 35.17 68.68 -31.55
CA LEU A 449 33.89 69.34 -31.81
C LEU A 449 33.39 69.04 -33.22
N GLN A 450 34.28 69.10 -34.22
CA GLN A 450 33.98 68.76 -35.61
C GLN A 450 33.59 67.29 -35.78
N LEU A 451 34.35 66.37 -35.17
CA LEU A 451 34.04 64.94 -35.17
C LEU A 451 32.71 64.64 -34.44
N GLY A 452 32.44 65.32 -33.32
CA GLY A 452 31.17 65.25 -32.61
C GLY A 452 29.98 65.61 -33.51
N LEU A 453 30.10 66.67 -34.31
CA LEU A 453 29.09 67.07 -35.30
C LEU A 453 28.93 66.01 -36.42
N MET A 454 30.04 65.47 -36.93
CA MET A 454 29.98 64.40 -37.96
C MET A 454 29.27 63.14 -37.46
N CYS A 455 29.57 62.72 -36.22
CA CYS A 455 28.93 61.59 -35.58
C CYS A 455 27.43 61.84 -35.31
N SER A 456 27.06 63.08 -35.02
CA SER A 456 25.69 63.47 -34.66
C SER A 456 24.81 63.83 -35.86
N GLN A 457 25.21 63.54 -37.10
CA GLN A 457 24.37 63.84 -38.28
C GLN A 457 23.00 63.14 -38.22
N SER A 458 21.94 63.81 -38.67
CA SER A 458 20.61 63.21 -38.67
C SER A 458 20.50 61.97 -39.57
N GLU A 459 21.20 61.96 -40.70
CA GLU A 459 21.22 60.83 -41.62
C GLU A 459 22.29 59.79 -41.22
N PRO A 460 21.91 58.52 -40.94
CA PRO A 460 22.85 57.49 -40.48
C PRO A 460 24.01 57.20 -41.42
N ALA A 461 23.80 57.36 -42.73
CA ALA A 461 24.79 57.10 -43.77
C ALA A 461 25.90 58.15 -43.84
N GLY A 462 25.67 59.35 -43.30
CA GLY A 462 26.66 60.42 -43.25
C GLY A 462 27.61 60.33 -42.05
N ARG A 463 27.30 59.44 -41.08
CA ARG A 463 28.10 59.23 -39.86
C ARG A 463 29.30 58.31 -40.16
N PRO A 464 30.49 58.57 -39.59
CA PRO A 464 31.63 57.66 -39.69
C PRO A 464 31.36 56.35 -38.93
N SER A 465 32.07 55.27 -39.30
CA SER A 465 32.11 54.07 -38.45
C SER A 465 32.94 54.31 -37.18
N MET A 466 32.66 53.62 -36.08
CA MET A 466 33.46 53.75 -34.84
C MET A 466 34.96 53.49 -35.06
N ARG A 467 35.32 52.65 -36.04
CA ARG A 467 36.72 52.46 -36.43
C ARG A 467 37.33 53.75 -36.98
N GLN A 468 36.63 54.45 -37.86
CA GLN A 468 37.09 55.73 -38.41
C GLN A 468 37.15 56.80 -37.33
N VAL A 469 36.17 56.84 -36.43
CA VAL A 469 36.15 57.76 -35.27
C VAL A 469 37.44 57.62 -34.44
N VAL A 470 37.84 56.38 -34.12
CA VAL A 470 39.10 56.12 -33.39
C VAL A 470 40.30 56.57 -34.20
N GLN A 471 40.36 56.25 -35.50
CA GLN A 471 41.46 56.68 -36.38
C GLN A 471 41.59 58.21 -36.46
N PHE A 472 40.48 58.95 -36.42
CA PHE A 472 40.50 60.42 -36.39
C PHE A 472 41.03 60.94 -35.04
N LEU A 473 40.59 60.36 -33.92
CA LEU A 473 41.02 60.76 -32.57
C LEU A 473 42.49 60.41 -32.28
N GLU A 474 43.00 59.31 -32.82
CA GLU A 474 44.41 58.88 -32.68
C GLU A 474 45.36 59.65 -33.61
N GLY A 475 44.82 60.44 -34.56
CA GLY A 475 45.61 61.17 -35.56
C GLY A 475 46.11 60.30 -36.71
N ASP A 476 45.66 59.05 -36.80
CA ASP A 476 46.02 58.08 -37.85
C ASP A 476 45.46 58.47 -39.23
N THR A 477 44.40 59.27 -39.27
CA THR A 477 43.79 59.77 -40.52
C THR A 477 43.30 61.20 -40.29
N PRO A 478 43.54 62.14 -41.22
CA PRO A 478 43.03 63.50 -41.08
C PRO A 478 41.50 63.53 -41.22
N LEU A 479 40.85 64.42 -40.47
CA LEU A 479 39.41 64.62 -40.57
C LEU A 479 39.05 65.15 -41.98
N PRO A 480 38.06 64.58 -42.69
CA PRO A 480 37.62 65.10 -43.98
C PRO A 480 37.10 66.53 -43.85
N ASP A 481 37.30 67.37 -44.89
CA ASP A 481 36.75 68.72 -44.92
C ASP A 481 35.21 68.70 -44.79
N ILE A 482 34.73 69.20 -43.66
CA ILE A 482 33.32 69.19 -43.25
C ILE A 482 32.49 70.21 -44.04
N SER A 483 33.10 70.96 -44.97
CA SER A 483 32.41 71.86 -45.91
C SER A 483 31.25 71.21 -46.68
N LEU A 484 31.14 69.87 -46.70
CA LEU A 484 30.01 69.11 -47.25
C LEU A 484 28.73 69.10 -46.37
N LEU A 485 28.78 69.52 -45.09
CA LEU A 485 27.58 69.73 -44.25
C LEU A 485 26.79 71.01 -44.63
N ARG A 486 27.28 71.80 -45.59
CA ARG A 486 26.87 73.20 -45.87
C ARG A 486 25.72 73.36 -46.90
N LEU A 487 24.93 72.31 -47.17
CA LEU A 487 23.80 72.39 -48.12
C LEU A 487 22.63 73.25 -47.59
N PRO A 488 21.85 73.92 -48.47
CA PRO A 488 21.18 75.20 -48.17
C PRO A 488 20.00 75.10 -47.19
N ALA A 489 19.80 76.20 -46.46
CA ALA A 489 18.89 76.46 -45.33
C ALA A 489 17.36 76.23 -45.54
N SER A 490 16.95 75.44 -46.54
CA SER A 490 15.55 74.99 -46.71
C SER A 490 15.30 73.55 -46.27
N ASN A 491 16.34 72.82 -45.86
CA ASN A 491 16.26 71.48 -45.27
C ASN A 491 17.15 71.40 -44.02
N LEU A 492 16.79 72.13 -42.95
CA LEU A 492 17.44 71.99 -41.64
C LEU A 492 17.39 70.50 -41.21
N PRO A 493 18.55 69.80 -41.06
CA PRO A 493 18.56 68.39 -40.70
C PRO A 493 18.04 68.15 -39.26
N PHE A 494 18.04 69.19 -38.44
CA PHE A 494 17.76 69.12 -37.01
C PHE A 494 16.40 69.71 -36.60
N SER A 495 15.84 70.66 -37.35
CA SER A 495 14.58 71.33 -36.96
C SER A 495 13.30 70.53 -37.23
N ARG A 496 13.38 69.32 -37.79
CA ARG A 496 12.20 68.44 -37.99
C ARG A 496 11.92 67.58 -36.76
N PHE A 497 12.78 67.62 -35.75
CA PHE A 497 12.62 66.85 -34.52
C PHE A 497 11.51 67.41 -33.61
N ASP A 498 11.34 68.73 -33.56
CA ASP A 498 10.43 69.40 -32.63
C ASP A 498 8.96 69.01 -32.85
N ASP A 499 8.49 68.99 -34.10
CA ASP A 499 7.07 68.75 -34.39
C ASP A 499 6.63 67.30 -34.14
N PHE A 500 7.53 66.31 -34.30
CA PHE A 500 7.16 64.90 -34.15
C PHE A 500 7.48 64.33 -32.76
N ALA A 501 8.60 64.72 -32.13
CA ALA A 501 8.96 64.22 -30.82
C ALA A 501 8.03 64.77 -29.72
N LEU A 502 7.67 66.06 -29.78
CA LEU A 502 6.74 66.66 -28.80
C LEU A 502 5.30 66.15 -29.00
N SER A 503 4.87 65.94 -30.24
CA SER A 503 3.53 65.44 -30.60
C SER A 503 3.34 63.95 -30.26
N SER A 504 4.32 63.11 -30.58
CA SER A 504 4.23 61.65 -30.41
C SER A 504 4.52 61.19 -28.98
N MET A 505 5.31 61.93 -28.19
CA MET A 505 5.70 61.53 -26.84
C MET A 505 4.87 62.21 -25.73
N GLY A 506 4.11 63.26 -26.04
CA GLY A 506 3.28 64.01 -25.08
C GLY A 506 2.13 63.24 -24.42
N LYS A 507 1.85 61.98 -24.81
CA LYS A 507 0.81 61.13 -24.18
C LYS A 507 1.34 59.97 -23.34
N SER A 508 2.66 59.80 -23.18
CA SER A 508 3.23 58.61 -22.50
C SER A 508 4.36 58.88 -21.50
N PHE A 509 4.51 60.11 -20.99
CA PHE A 509 5.41 60.39 -19.87
C PHE A 509 4.63 60.56 -18.57
N SER A 510 4.36 59.45 -17.88
CA SER A 510 4.02 59.49 -16.45
C SER A 510 5.19 59.09 -15.55
N HIS A 511 6.37 58.74 -16.10
CA HIS A 511 7.57 58.45 -15.33
C HIS A 511 8.83 58.82 -16.11
N THR A 512 9.27 60.08 -15.99
CA THR A 512 10.60 60.50 -16.42
C THR A 512 11.53 60.42 -15.22
N SER A 513 12.38 59.40 -15.12
CA SER A 513 13.54 59.46 -14.24
C SER A 513 14.63 60.20 -14.99
N VAL A 514 14.88 61.46 -14.63
CA VAL A 514 16.09 62.16 -15.06
C VAL A 514 17.25 61.46 -14.34
N ALA A 515 18.00 60.62 -15.05
CA ALA A 515 19.26 60.13 -14.51
C ALA A 515 20.20 61.33 -14.38
N GLU A 516 20.69 61.60 -13.17
CA GLU A 516 21.73 62.60 -12.97
C GLU A 516 22.98 62.18 -13.74
N SER A 517 23.40 63.00 -14.71
CA SER A 517 24.72 62.85 -15.32
C SER A 517 25.77 63.11 -14.25
N LEU A 518 26.44 62.04 -13.80
CA LEU A 518 27.54 62.06 -12.82
C LEU A 518 28.77 62.85 -13.31
N LEU A 519 28.81 63.28 -14.58
CA LEU A 519 29.89 64.11 -15.11
C LEU A 519 29.88 65.53 -14.54
N SER A 520 28.75 66.00 -14.00
CA SER A 520 28.67 67.32 -13.36
C SER A 520 29.07 67.31 -11.87
N GLY A 521 29.27 66.14 -11.27
CA GLY A 521 29.50 65.99 -9.83
C GLY A 521 30.95 65.71 -9.43
N GLY A 522 31.87 65.69 -10.39
CA GLY A 522 33.26 65.31 -10.13
C GLY A 522 34.25 66.12 -10.95
N ARG A 523 34.52 67.36 -10.52
CA ARG A 523 35.86 67.97 -10.48
C ARG A 523 35.83 69.28 -9.70
#